data_AF-A0A7C0WHL6-F1
#
_entry.id   AF-A0A7C0WHL6-F1
#
_cell.length_a   1.000
_cell.length_b   1.000
_cell.length_c   1.000
_cell.angle_alpha   90.00
_cell.angle_beta   90.00
_cell.angle_gamma   90.00
#
_symmetry.space_group_name_H-M   'P 1'
#
loop_
_entity.id
_entity.type
_entity.pdbx_description
1 polymer ?
#
loop_
_entity_poly.entity_id
_entity_poly.type
_entity_poly.pdbx_seq_one_letter_code
_entity_poly.pdbx_strand_id
1 'polypeptide(L)'
;LEQLVCDGKVLYLGASNWAAWQIAKGLGIAAKNRWPRLDVIQPMYSLVKRQAETEIFPLAQEEGLGVIAYSPIGGGLLSGKYGVKARPDAGRLMTNQEYIRRYGEEWVFETAEKFSQLAGDKGHHPVSLAVAWAAKHPALTCPIIGARNLAQLQPSLNSVEIEMSDELHGEIAALSRTPPPATDRREEQL
;
A
#
# COMPACT_ATOMS: atom_id res chain seq x y z
N LEU A 1 -18.01 -15.14 13.26
CA LEU A 1 -17.94 -13.66 13.17
C LEU A 1 -19.31 -13.04 13.42
N GLU A 2 -20.38 -13.57 12.80
CA GLU A 2 -21.77 -13.15 13.06
C GLU A 2 -22.10 -13.02 14.55
N GLN A 3 -21.90 -14.07 15.35
CA GLN A 3 -22.22 -14.02 16.78
C GLN A 3 -21.48 -12.90 17.52
N LEU A 4 -20.23 -12.59 17.14
CA LEU A 4 -19.48 -11.50 17.76
C LEU A 4 -20.07 -10.12 17.43
N VAL A 5 -20.63 -9.97 16.23
CA VAL A 5 -21.34 -8.75 15.83
C VAL A 5 -22.69 -8.68 16.55
N CYS A 6 -23.46 -9.77 16.57
CA CYS A 6 -24.74 -9.84 17.28
C CYS A 6 -24.58 -9.57 18.79
N ASP A 7 -23.49 -10.05 19.39
CA ASP A 7 -23.15 -9.80 20.79
C ASP A 7 -22.65 -8.36 21.05
N GLY A 8 -22.48 -7.53 20.01
CA GLY A 8 -21.95 -6.17 20.12
C GLY A 8 -20.45 -6.10 20.45
N LYS A 9 -19.72 -7.22 20.33
CA LYS A 9 -18.26 -7.28 20.61
C LYS A 9 -17.42 -6.74 19.45
N VAL A 10 -17.98 -6.75 18.24
CA VAL A 10 -17.33 -6.26 17.01
C VAL A 10 -18.34 -5.41 16.25
N LEU A 11 -17.93 -4.19 15.86
CA LEU A 11 -18.79 -3.27 15.11
C LEU A 11 -18.73 -3.51 13.59
N TYR A 12 -17.53 -3.74 13.06
CA TYR A 12 -17.27 -3.90 11.64
C TYR A 12 -16.35 -5.08 11.38
N LEU A 13 -16.61 -5.81 10.30
CA LEU A 13 -15.76 -6.93 9.90
C LEU A 13 -14.77 -6.48 8.83
N GLY A 14 -13.57 -7.06 8.85
CA GLY A 14 -12.58 -6.82 7.81
C GLY A 14 -11.76 -8.04 7.45
N ALA A 15 -11.13 -7.97 6.29
CA ALA A 15 -10.28 -9.02 5.75
C ALA A 15 -8.90 -8.48 5.37
N SER A 16 -7.85 -9.27 5.58
CA SER A 16 -6.48 -8.92 5.23
C SER A 16 -5.86 -10.04 4.40
N ASN A 17 -5.06 -9.67 3.39
CA ASN A 17 -4.38 -10.62 2.49
C ASN A 17 -5.33 -11.58 1.75
N TRP A 18 -6.53 -11.11 1.41
CA TRP A 18 -7.46 -11.82 0.54
C TRP A 18 -7.30 -11.34 -0.90
N ALA A 19 -7.48 -12.26 -1.86
CA ALA A 19 -7.61 -11.91 -3.27
C ALA A 19 -8.98 -11.26 -3.53
N ALA A 20 -9.11 -10.49 -4.60
CA ALA A 20 -10.35 -9.81 -4.98
C ALA A 20 -11.53 -10.79 -5.08
N TRP A 21 -11.35 -11.94 -5.73
CA TRP A 21 -12.41 -12.96 -5.83
C TRP A 21 -12.84 -13.53 -4.47
N GLN A 22 -11.94 -13.61 -3.48
CA GLN A 22 -12.29 -14.07 -2.12
C GLN A 22 -13.14 -13.04 -1.41
N ILE A 23 -12.81 -11.75 -1.56
CA ILE A 23 -13.57 -10.63 -1.02
C ILE A 23 -14.98 -10.63 -1.63
N ALA A 24 -15.08 -10.65 -2.95
CA ALA A 24 -16.37 -10.69 -3.67
C ALA A 24 -17.22 -11.91 -3.26
N LYS A 25 -16.60 -13.09 -3.17
CA LYS A 25 -17.28 -14.31 -2.70
C LYS A 25 -17.76 -14.16 -1.25
N GLY A 26 -16.95 -13.58 -0.37
CA GLY A 26 -17.30 -13.31 1.03
C GLY A 26 -18.51 -12.38 1.15
N LEU A 27 -18.52 -11.28 0.39
CA LEU A 27 -19.64 -10.35 0.32
C LEU A 27 -20.92 -11.03 -0.19
N GLY A 28 -20.82 -11.82 -1.27
CA GLY A 28 -21.96 -12.55 -1.81
C GLY A 28 -22.53 -13.59 -0.83
N ILE A 29 -21.69 -14.30 -0.09
CA ILE A 29 -22.13 -15.24 0.95
C ILE A 29 -22.83 -14.49 2.09
N ALA A 30 -22.27 -13.37 2.55
CA ALA A 30 -22.88 -12.57 3.61
C ALA A 30 -24.26 -12.04 3.18
N ALA A 31 -24.36 -11.49 1.97
CA ALA A 31 -25.62 -11.01 1.41
C ALA A 31 -26.67 -12.13 1.29
N LYS A 32 -26.28 -13.30 0.76
CA LYS A 32 -27.19 -14.46 0.61
C LYS A 32 -27.77 -14.93 1.94
N ASN A 33 -26.97 -14.95 2.99
CA ASN A 33 -27.38 -15.46 4.31
C ASN A 33 -27.87 -14.35 5.25
N ARG A 34 -27.89 -13.08 4.81
CA ARG A 34 -28.19 -11.90 5.65
C ARG A 34 -27.29 -11.80 6.88
N TRP A 35 -26.01 -12.11 6.68
CA TRP A 35 -24.98 -11.96 7.70
C TRP A 35 -24.33 -10.57 7.63
N PRO A 36 -23.66 -10.12 8.71
CA PRO A 36 -22.82 -8.92 8.64
C PRO A 36 -21.81 -9.02 7.50
N ARG A 37 -21.73 -7.95 6.70
CA ARG A 37 -20.82 -7.87 5.54
C ARG A 37 -19.39 -7.58 5.99
N LEU A 38 -18.44 -7.69 5.05
CA LEU A 38 -17.13 -7.09 5.19
C LEU A 38 -17.25 -5.59 4.89
N ASP A 39 -16.66 -4.75 5.74
CA ASP A 39 -16.67 -3.29 5.61
C ASP A 39 -15.26 -2.74 5.32
N VAL A 40 -14.21 -3.46 5.73
CA VAL A 40 -12.81 -3.00 5.59
C VAL A 40 -11.92 -4.09 5.02
N ILE A 41 -11.02 -3.72 4.12
CA ILE A 41 -9.94 -4.58 3.65
C ILE A 41 -8.56 -3.96 3.94
N GLN A 42 -7.58 -4.83 4.18
CA GLN A 42 -6.21 -4.44 4.51
C GLN A 42 -5.21 -5.09 3.53
N PRO A 43 -5.08 -4.55 2.30
CA PRO A 43 -4.08 -5.02 1.34
C PRO A 43 -2.70 -4.41 1.61
N MET A 44 -1.67 -5.02 1.04
CA MET A 44 -0.34 -4.39 0.95
C MET A 44 -0.37 -3.32 -0.13
N TYR A 45 0.16 -2.13 0.14
CA TYR A 45 0.30 -1.11 -0.89
C TYR A 45 1.50 -0.21 -0.64
N SER A 46 2.32 -0.02 -1.68
CA SER A 46 3.44 0.94 -1.75
C SER A 46 3.87 1.11 -3.20
N LEU A 47 4.75 2.07 -3.47
CA LEU A 47 5.28 2.31 -4.81
C LEU A 47 5.84 1.05 -5.49
N VAL A 48 6.40 0.11 -4.73
CA VAL A 48 6.98 -1.15 -5.26
C VAL A 48 6.06 -2.36 -5.10
N LYS A 49 4.86 -2.20 -4.54
CA LYS A 49 3.85 -3.25 -4.34
C LYS A 49 2.47 -2.71 -4.67
N ARG A 50 2.18 -2.68 -5.97
CA ARG A 50 0.98 -2.03 -6.54
C ARG A 50 -0.10 -3.00 -7.02
N GLN A 51 0.07 -4.32 -6.81
CA GLN A 51 -0.86 -5.35 -7.31
C GLN A 51 -2.33 -5.15 -6.88
N ALA A 52 -2.57 -4.48 -5.74
CA ALA A 52 -3.92 -4.15 -5.29
C ALA A 52 -4.69 -3.24 -6.28
N GLU A 53 -3.98 -2.43 -7.08
CA GLU A 53 -4.56 -1.56 -8.11
C GLU A 53 -5.32 -2.34 -9.20
N THR A 54 -4.91 -3.59 -9.47
CA THR A 54 -5.48 -4.36 -10.59
C THR A 54 -6.92 -4.79 -10.37
N GLU A 55 -7.26 -5.29 -9.16
CA GLU A 55 -8.61 -5.82 -8.87
C GLU A 55 -9.12 -5.48 -7.48
N ILE A 56 -8.25 -5.37 -6.47
CA ILE A 56 -8.68 -5.15 -5.09
C ILE A 56 -9.25 -3.75 -4.91
N PHE A 57 -8.58 -2.73 -5.46
CA PHE A 57 -9.03 -1.34 -5.38
C PHE A 57 -10.30 -1.07 -6.20
N PRO A 58 -10.41 -1.51 -7.47
CA PRO A 58 -11.67 -1.43 -8.20
C PRO A 58 -12.83 -2.10 -7.46
N LEU A 59 -12.63 -3.32 -6.94
CA LEU A 59 -13.65 -4.02 -6.15
C LEU A 59 -14.03 -3.25 -4.89
N ALA A 60 -13.05 -2.69 -4.17
CA ALA A 60 -13.32 -1.93 -2.96
C ALA A 60 -14.14 -0.66 -3.24
N GLN A 61 -13.86 0.03 -4.34
CA GLN A 61 -14.62 1.21 -4.75
C GLN A 61 -16.04 0.84 -5.16
N GLU A 62 -16.22 -0.22 -5.95
CA GLU A 62 -17.54 -0.70 -6.38
C GLU A 62 -18.40 -1.16 -5.20
N GLU A 63 -17.81 -1.91 -4.26
CA GLU A 63 -18.52 -2.49 -3.11
C GLU A 63 -18.62 -1.54 -1.92
N GLY A 64 -18.02 -0.34 -1.99
CA GLY A 64 -17.99 0.64 -0.90
C GLY A 64 -17.20 0.18 0.33
N LEU A 65 -16.09 -0.56 0.14
CA LEU A 65 -15.23 -1.04 1.22
C LEU A 65 -14.20 0.02 1.62
N GLY A 66 -13.98 0.17 2.93
CA GLY A 66 -12.84 0.91 3.44
C GLY A 66 -11.53 0.16 3.14
N VAL A 67 -10.49 0.89 2.73
CA VAL A 67 -9.18 0.30 2.43
C VAL A 67 -8.13 0.91 3.35
N ILE A 68 -7.63 0.08 4.27
CA ILE A 68 -6.59 0.45 5.23
C ILE A 68 -5.31 -0.30 4.86
N ALA A 69 -4.48 0.28 3.98
CA ALA A 69 -3.36 -0.44 3.39
C ALA A 69 -2.12 -0.47 4.30
N TYR A 70 -1.39 -1.58 4.29
CA TYR A 70 -0.17 -1.72 5.09
C TYR A 70 1.12 -1.61 4.25
N SER A 71 2.23 -1.31 4.94
CA SER A 71 3.58 -1.13 4.35
C SER A 71 3.72 -0.01 3.31
N PRO A 72 3.18 1.21 3.52
CA PRO A 72 3.27 2.32 2.55
C PRO A 72 4.71 2.66 2.15
N ILE A 73 5.69 2.42 3.03
CA ILE A 73 7.12 2.65 2.80
C ILE A 73 7.90 1.42 2.31
N GLY A 74 7.21 0.37 1.85
CA GLY A 74 7.85 -0.86 1.34
C GLY A 74 8.71 -1.57 2.40
N GLY A 75 8.24 -1.62 3.66
CA GLY A 75 9.02 -2.23 4.74
C GLY A 75 10.25 -1.44 5.20
N GLY A 76 10.35 -0.17 4.81
CA GLY A 76 11.49 0.71 5.06
C GLY A 76 12.36 0.95 3.83
N LEU A 77 12.04 0.31 2.70
CA LEU A 77 12.79 0.44 1.46
C LEU A 77 12.80 1.88 0.97
N LEU A 78 11.63 2.54 1.00
CA LEU A 78 11.42 3.91 0.52
C LEU A 78 11.86 4.98 1.55
N SER A 79 12.74 4.63 2.49
CA SER A 79 13.19 5.54 3.55
C SER A 79 14.36 6.43 3.17
N GLY A 80 14.94 6.27 1.97
CA GLY A 80 16.19 6.92 1.56
C GLY A 80 17.46 6.13 1.87
N LYS A 81 17.34 4.99 2.57
CA LYS A 81 18.50 4.19 3.01
C LYS A 81 18.93 3.09 2.04
N TYR A 82 18.06 2.75 1.09
CA TYR A 82 18.22 1.61 0.20
C TYR A 82 18.28 2.09 -1.26
N GLY A 83 19.17 1.48 -2.04
CA GLY A 83 19.34 1.72 -3.46
C GLY A 83 20.26 0.66 -4.07
N VAL A 84 20.51 0.72 -5.37
CA VAL A 84 21.42 -0.22 -6.06
C VAL A 84 22.81 -0.17 -5.42
N LYS A 85 23.30 1.05 -5.14
CA LYS A 85 24.62 1.30 -4.54
C LYS A 85 24.62 1.32 -3.02
N ALA A 86 23.45 1.35 -2.38
CA ALA A 86 23.30 1.53 -0.94
C ALA A 86 22.46 0.40 -0.34
N ARG A 87 23.12 -0.58 0.27
CA ARG A 87 22.47 -1.71 0.96
C ARG A 87 23.06 -1.85 2.36
N PRO A 88 22.45 -1.23 3.39
CA PRO A 88 22.95 -1.31 4.75
C PRO A 88 23.00 -2.76 5.24
N ASP A 89 24.07 -3.19 5.92
CA ASP A 89 24.20 -4.57 6.42
C ASP A 89 23.14 -4.95 7.47
N ALA A 90 22.51 -3.94 8.07
CA ALA A 90 21.48 -4.09 9.10
C ALA A 90 20.12 -3.57 8.63
N GLY A 91 19.06 -4.19 9.14
CA GLY A 91 17.68 -3.79 8.88
C GLY A 91 16.81 -4.93 8.37
N ARG A 92 15.49 -4.81 8.54
CA ARG A 92 14.56 -5.91 8.26
C ARG A 92 14.64 -6.40 6.80
N LEU A 93 14.92 -5.51 5.86
CA LEU A 93 15.05 -5.85 4.43
C LEU A 93 16.29 -6.69 4.12
N MET A 94 17.29 -6.72 5.01
CA MET A 94 18.55 -7.43 4.79
C MET A 94 18.71 -8.64 5.72
N THR A 95 18.00 -8.66 6.85
CA THR A 95 18.13 -9.74 7.85
C THR A 95 16.90 -10.64 7.97
N ASN A 96 15.73 -10.23 7.46
CA ASN A 96 14.51 -11.03 7.55
C ASN A 96 14.21 -11.69 6.19
N GLN A 97 14.24 -13.02 6.15
CA GLN A 97 14.06 -13.83 4.94
C GLN A 97 12.75 -13.55 4.19
N GLU A 98 11.65 -13.29 4.92
CA GLU A 98 10.37 -12.96 4.28
C GLU A 98 10.40 -11.61 3.57
N TYR A 99 11.12 -10.63 4.14
CA TYR A 99 11.27 -9.31 3.52
C TYR A 99 12.23 -9.35 2.34
N ILE A 100 13.30 -10.15 2.43
CA ILE A 100 14.19 -10.40 1.30
C ILE A 100 13.41 -11.03 0.14
N ARG A 101 12.61 -12.07 0.39
CA ARG A 101 11.77 -12.67 -0.65
C ARG A 101 10.77 -11.68 -1.24
N ARG A 102 10.23 -10.78 -0.42
CA ARG A 102 9.22 -9.81 -0.82
C ARG A 102 9.78 -8.63 -1.61
N TYR A 103 10.99 -8.17 -1.33
CA TYR A 103 11.54 -6.91 -1.87
C TYR A 103 12.91 -7.07 -2.54
N GLY A 104 13.45 -8.29 -2.63
CA GLY A 104 14.84 -8.56 -3.03
C GLY A 104 15.15 -8.45 -4.53
N GLU A 105 14.16 -8.19 -5.38
CA GLU A 105 14.38 -8.03 -6.82
C GLU A 105 15.12 -6.73 -7.13
N GLU A 106 16.02 -6.72 -8.12
CA GLU A 106 16.89 -5.57 -8.40
C GLU A 106 16.12 -4.27 -8.72
N TRP A 107 15.06 -4.38 -9.53
CA TRP A 107 14.21 -3.23 -9.91
C TRP A 107 13.57 -2.52 -8.72
N VAL A 108 13.38 -3.23 -7.60
CA VAL A 108 12.82 -2.68 -6.36
C VAL A 108 13.83 -1.70 -5.74
N PHE A 109 15.12 -2.02 -5.77
CA PHE A 109 16.20 -1.13 -5.30
C PHE A 109 16.47 0.00 -6.28
N GLU A 110 16.38 -0.22 -7.59
CA GLU A 110 16.45 0.84 -8.60
C GLU A 110 15.33 1.87 -8.41
N THR A 111 14.11 1.40 -8.14
CA THR A 111 12.97 2.27 -7.84
C THR A 111 13.21 3.07 -6.57
N ALA A 112 13.73 2.43 -5.51
CA ALA A 112 14.03 3.09 -4.25
C ALA A 112 15.09 4.19 -4.39
N GLU A 113 16.14 3.96 -5.17
CA GLU A 113 17.20 4.94 -5.44
C GLU A 113 16.64 6.15 -6.20
N LYS A 114 15.92 5.92 -7.30
CA LYS A 114 15.26 6.99 -8.08
C LYS A 114 14.26 7.78 -7.26
N PHE A 115 13.44 7.09 -6.46
CA PHE A 115 12.46 7.72 -5.58
C PHE A 115 13.13 8.60 -4.52
N SER A 116 14.22 8.13 -3.94
CA SER A 116 14.97 8.89 -2.93
C SER A 116 15.62 10.13 -3.53
N GLN A 117 16.14 10.04 -4.76
CA GLN A 117 16.66 11.19 -5.50
C GLN A 117 15.55 12.21 -5.77
N LEU A 118 14.41 11.77 -6.33
CA LEU A 118 13.27 12.66 -6.59
C LEU A 118 12.78 13.34 -5.31
N ALA A 119 12.67 12.61 -4.20
CA ALA A 119 12.28 13.18 -2.92
C ALA A 119 13.25 14.31 -2.49
N GLY A 120 14.56 14.10 -2.64
CA GLY A 120 15.58 15.12 -2.39
C GLY A 120 15.44 16.34 -3.29
N ASP A 121 15.27 16.12 -4.60
CA ASP A 121 15.12 17.20 -5.59
C ASP A 121 13.87 18.06 -5.35
N LYS A 122 12.79 17.45 -4.83
CA LYS A 122 11.54 18.14 -4.45
C LYS A 122 11.56 18.69 -3.02
N GLY A 123 12.65 18.48 -2.26
CA GLY A 123 12.77 18.97 -0.88
C GLY A 123 11.90 18.24 0.14
N HIS A 124 11.49 17.00 -0.14
CA HIS A 124 10.66 16.19 0.76
C HIS A 124 11.47 15.10 1.46
N HIS A 125 11.09 14.77 2.69
CA HIS A 125 11.61 13.57 3.36
C HIS A 125 11.03 12.32 2.67
N PRO A 126 11.85 11.31 2.27
CA PRO A 126 11.38 10.15 1.50
C PRO A 126 10.21 9.39 2.15
N VAL A 127 10.28 9.18 3.48
CA VAL A 127 9.18 8.55 4.24
C VAL A 127 7.87 9.33 4.14
N SER A 128 7.92 10.66 4.31
CA SER A 128 6.73 11.52 4.22
C SER A 128 6.11 11.43 2.84
N LEU A 129 6.95 11.53 1.80
CA LEU A 129 6.52 11.48 0.40
C LEU A 129 5.90 10.13 0.04
N ALA A 130 6.49 9.01 0.51
CA ALA A 130 5.99 7.67 0.23
C ALA A 130 4.62 7.41 0.88
N VAL A 131 4.42 7.89 2.11
CA VAL A 131 3.13 7.79 2.80
C VAL A 131 2.08 8.65 2.12
N ALA A 132 2.43 9.90 1.77
CA ALA A 132 1.53 10.81 1.06
C ALA A 132 1.13 10.25 -0.32
N TRP A 133 2.09 9.66 -1.04
CA TRP A 133 1.84 9.04 -2.34
C TRP A 133 0.83 7.90 -2.23
N ALA A 134 1.03 6.99 -1.26
CA ALA A 134 0.08 5.92 -1.02
C ALA A 134 -1.31 6.47 -0.63
N ALA A 135 -1.36 7.45 0.29
CA ALA A 135 -2.61 8.04 0.77
C ALA A 135 -3.43 8.74 -0.32
N LYS A 136 -2.79 9.24 -1.39
CA LYS A 136 -3.46 9.95 -2.49
C LYS A 136 -4.32 9.03 -3.36
N HIS A 137 -4.06 7.72 -3.39
CA HIS A 137 -4.81 6.80 -4.26
C HIS A 137 -6.31 6.79 -3.89
N PRO A 138 -7.25 7.00 -4.84
CA PRO A 138 -8.66 7.25 -4.54
C PRO A 138 -9.41 6.10 -3.87
N ALA A 139 -8.91 4.87 -4.02
CA ALA A 139 -9.46 3.71 -3.32
C ALA A 139 -9.05 3.62 -1.83
N LEU A 140 -8.02 4.35 -1.39
CA LEU A 140 -7.51 4.24 -0.02
C LEU A 140 -8.29 5.12 0.95
N THR A 141 -8.68 4.53 2.08
CA THR A 141 -9.17 5.28 3.24
C THR A 141 -8.01 5.85 4.05
N CYS A 142 -7.00 5.04 4.35
CA CYS A 142 -5.74 5.50 4.93
C CYS A 142 -4.62 4.45 4.84
N PRO A 143 -3.35 4.87 4.80
CA PRO A 143 -2.22 3.95 4.99
C PRO A 143 -1.92 3.73 6.48
N ILE A 144 -1.46 2.53 6.83
CA ILE A 144 -0.92 2.22 8.16
C ILE A 144 0.55 2.61 8.20
N ILE A 145 0.86 3.65 8.98
CA ILE A 145 2.22 4.05 9.29
C ILE A 145 2.77 3.22 10.47
N GLY A 146 4.08 2.96 10.47
CA GLY A 146 4.73 2.19 11.53
C GLY A 146 6.14 2.67 11.78
N ALA A 147 6.53 2.75 13.05
CA ALA A 147 7.83 3.23 13.49
C ALA A 147 8.28 2.47 14.74
N ARG A 148 9.60 2.37 14.96
CA ARG A 148 10.16 1.76 16.19
C ARG A 148 10.52 2.78 17.26
N ASN A 149 10.55 4.05 16.91
CA ASN A 149 10.84 5.17 17.81
C ASN A 149 10.23 6.46 17.25
N LEU A 150 10.22 7.52 18.06
CA LEU A 150 9.63 8.81 17.69
C LEU A 150 10.32 9.45 16.49
N ALA A 151 11.65 9.32 16.37
CA ALA A 151 12.40 9.88 15.24
C ALA A 151 11.99 9.25 13.89
N GLN A 152 11.59 7.97 13.87
CA GLN A 152 11.04 7.31 12.67
C GLN A 152 9.56 7.64 12.45
N LEU A 153 8.82 7.93 13.52
CA LEU A 153 7.40 8.24 13.44
C LEU A 153 7.17 9.63 12.85
N GLN A 154 7.96 10.63 13.26
CA GLN A 154 7.74 12.03 12.90
C GLN A 154 7.65 12.25 11.39
N PRO A 155 8.54 11.73 10.53
CA PRO A 155 8.39 11.90 9.08
C PRO A 155 7.10 11.28 8.53
N SER A 156 6.63 10.17 9.10
CA SER A 156 5.36 9.56 8.65
C SER A 156 4.17 10.45 8.99
N LEU A 157 4.19 11.14 10.13
CA LEU A 157 3.14 12.09 10.51
C LEU A 157 3.14 13.33 9.61
N ASN A 158 4.32 13.85 9.26
CA ASN A 158 4.45 15.01 8.36
C ASN A 158 3.99 14.73 6.92
N SER A 159 3.62 13.49 6.58
CA SER A 159 3.07 13.16 5.26
C SER A 159 1.79 13.92 4.93
N VAL A 160 0.99 14.30 5.94
CA VAL A 160 -0.24 15.06 5.74
C VAL A 160 0.01 16.52 5.31
N GLU A 161 1.23 17.01 5.46
CA GLU A 161 1.64 18.36 5.05
C GLU A 161 2.04 18.41 3.57
N ILE A 162 2.16 17.26 2.90
CA ILE A 162 2.53 17.19 1.49
C ILE A 162 1.26 17.32 0.64
N GLU A 163 1.21 18.39 -0.16
CA GLU A 163 0.22 18.54 -1.21
C GLU A 163 0.59 17.63 -2.40
N MET A 164 -0.01 16.44 -2.44
CA MET A 164 0.21 15.48 -3.50
C MET A 164 -0.67 15.80 -4.72
N SER A 165 -0.13 16.60 -5.64
CA SER A 165 -0.75 16.90 -6.93
C SER A 165 -0.80 15.64 -7.82
N ASP A 166 -1.70 15.65 -8.82
CA ASP A 166 -1.83 14.50 -9.73
C ASP A 166 -0.58 14.33 -10.60
N GLU A 167 0.09 15.43 -10.94
CA GLU A 167 1.37 15.44 -11.65
C GLU A 167 2.48 14.81 -10.81
N LEU A 168 2.64 15.22 -9.55
CA LEU A 168 3.65 14.64 -8.66
C LEU A 168 3.37 13.16 -8.38
N HIS A 169 2.10 12.81 -8.16
CA HIS A 169 1.69 11.43 -7.97
C HIS A 169 2.03 10.55 -9.18
N GLY A 170 1.77 11.05 -10.40
CA GLY A 170 2.11 10.39 -11.66
C GLY A 170 3.62 10.28 -11.89
N GLU A 171 4.37 11.36 -11.62
CA GLU A 171 5.84 11.38 -11.71
C GLU A 171 6.47 10.31 -10.81
N ILE A 172 5.99 10.19 -9.57
CA ILE A 172 6.43 9.15 -8.64
C ILE A 172 6.01 7.76 -9.13
N ALA A 173 4.76 7.59 -9.57
CA ALA A 173 4.25 6.29 -10.03
C ALA A 173 5.07 5.73 -11.20
N ALA A 174 5.52 6.59 -12.12
CA ALA A 174 6.34 6.24 -13.28
C ALA A 174 7.73 5.70 -12.93
N LEU A 175 8.20 5.88 -11.69
CA LEU A 175 9.46 5.29 -11.21
C LEU A 175 9.38 3.77 -11.02
N SER A 176 8.16 3.24 -10.92
CA SER A 176 7.87 1.84 -10.60
C SER A 176 7.20 1.12 -11.77
N ARG A 177 7.17 -0.22 -11.71
CA ARG A 177 6.37 -1.01 -12.64
C ARG A 177 4.89 -0.83 -12.35
N THR A 178 4.12 -0.45 -13.36
CA THR A 178 2.65 -0.50 -13.30
C THR A 178 2.19 -1.95 -13.51
N PRO A 179 1.34 -2.50 -12.62
CA PRO A 179 0.80 -3.84 -12.82
C PRO A 179 -0.11 -3.86 -14.06
N PRO A 180 -0.17 -4.99 -14.81
CA PRO A 180 -1.10 -5.12 -15.92
C PRO A 180 -2.55 -5.05 -15.43
N PRO A 181 -3.51 -4.67 -16.30
CA PRO A 181 -4.93 -4.75 -15.97
C PRO A 181 -5.36 -6.21 -15.78
N ALA A 182 -6.48 -6.43 -15.09
CA ALA A 182 -6.98 -7.78 -14.79
C ALA A 182 -7.28 -8.60 -16.06
N THR A 183 -7.58 -7.93 -17.16
CA THR A 183 -7.87 -8.51 -18.47
C THR A 183 -6.61 -8.83 -19.28
N ASP A 184 -5.42 -8.42 -18.81
CA ASP A 184 -4.14 -8.45 -19.55
C ASP A 184 -4.16 -7.70 -20.90
N ARG A 185 -5.17 -6.85 -21.12
CA ARG A 185 -5.34 -6.02 -22.31
C ARG A 185 -4.65 -4.67 -22.12
N ARG A 186 -3.35 -4.63 -22.41
CA ARG A 186 -2.52 -3.43 -22.19
C ARG A 186 -2.96 -2.21 -23.01
N GLU A 187 -3.68 -2.42 -24.10
CA GLU A 187 -4.27 -1.35 -24.90
C GLU A 187 -5.35 -0.56 -24.14
N GLU A 188 -5.86 -1.08 -23.01
CA GLU A 188 -6.85 -0.42 -22.15
C GLU A 188 -6.20 0.42 -21.03
N GLN A 189 -4.87 0.34 -20.86
CA GLN A 189 -4.11 1.02 -19.83
C GLN A 189 -3.58 2.36 -20.38
N LEU A 190 -4.39 3.41 -20.26
CA LEU A 190 -4.06 4.79 -20.65
C LEU A 190 -3.15 5.48 -19.61
#